data_AF-A0A1F7W5T5-F1
#
_entry.id   AF-A0A1F7W5T5-F1
#
_cell.length_a   1.000
_cell.length_b   1.000
_cell.length_c   1.000
_cell.angle_alpha   90.00
_cell.angle_beta   90.00
_cell.angle_gamma   90.00
#
_symmetry.space_group_name_H-M   'P 1'
#
loop_
_entity.id
_entity.type
_entity.pdbx_description
1 polymer ?
#
loop_
_entity_poly.entity_id
_entity_poly.type
_entity_poly.pdbx_seq_one_letter_code
_entity_poly.pdbx_strand_id
1 'polypeptide(L)' 'MEETRQKWHVELIRSVNGLAEDVGLDDLGASRMREFVLSIAKSQYMAGNRAGIYWARNGKNKATTV' A
#
# COMPACT_ATOMS: atom_id res chain seq x y z
N MET A 1 -16.00 -18.09 -1.09
CA MET A 1 -15.69 -16.78 -1.69
C MET A 1 -14.23 -16.53 -1.45
N GLU A 2 -13.37 -16.99 -2.36
CA GLU A 2 -11.94 -16.68 -2.33
C GLU A 2 -11.83 -15.23 -2.83
N GLU A 3 -11.87 -14.29 -1.91
CA GLU A 3 -11.74 -12.87 -2.19
C GLU A 3 -10.51 -12.66 -3.07
N THR A 4 -10.69 -11.92 -4.16
CA THR A 4 -9.65 -11.35 -5.01
C THR A 4 -8.52 -10.78 -4.15
N ARG A 5 -7.51 -11.60 -3.81
CA ARG A 5 -6.25 -11.08 -3.27
C ARG A 5 -5.78 -10.06 -4.28
N GLN A 6 -5.73 -8.80 -3.86
CA GLN A 6 -5.36 -7.72 -4.75
C GLN A 6 -3.96 -8.04 -5.31
N LYS A 7 -3.84 -8.19 -6.64
CA LYS A 7 -2.63 -8.72 -7.30
C LYS A 7 -1.35 -8.01 -6.83
N TRP A 8 -1.42 -6.69 -6.65
CA TRP A 8 -0.31 -5.87 -6.15
C TRP A 8 0.20 -6.30 -4.77
N HIS A 9 -0.66 -6.78 -3.87
CA HIS A 9 -0.27 -7.20 -2.52
C HIS A 9 0.56 -8.48 -2.57
N VAL A 10 0.16 -9.43 -3.42
CA VAL A 10 0.90 -10.68 -3.61
C VAL A 10 2.26 -10.43 -4.26
N GLU A 11 2.30 -9.55 -5.27
CA GLU A 11 3.54 -9.15 -5.95
C GLU A 11 4.50 -8.40 -5.02
N LEU A 12 3.97 -7.52 -4.16
CA LEU A 12 4.76 -6.80 -3.16
C LEU A 12 5.42 -7.78 -2.17
N ILE A 13 4.66 -8.73 -1.62
CA ILE A 13 5.21 -9.72 -0.68
C ILE A 13 6.30 -10.56 -1.35
N ARG A 14 6.09 -11.01 -2.58
CA ARG A 14 7.11 -11.77 -3.33
C ARG A 14 8.39 -10.98 -3.52
N SER A 15 8.27 -9.70 -3.87
CA SER A 15 9.43 -8.82 -4.09
C SER A 15 10.20 -8.57 -2.79
N VAL A 16 9.50 -8.34 -1.68
CA VAL A 16 10.12 -8.14 -0.36
C VAL A 16 10.81 -9.41 0.12
N ASN A 17 10.23 -10.59 -0.11
CA ASN A 17 10.86 -11.86 0.24
C ASN A 17 12.14 -12.10 -0.56
N GLY A 18 12.11 -11.88 -1.89
CA GLY A 18 13.32 -11.99 -2.71
C GLY A 18 14.42 -11.04 -2.23
N LEU A 19 14.06 -9.80 -1.89
CA LEU A 19 15.04 -8.85 -1.35
C LEU A 19 15.58 -9.25 0.03
N ALA A 20 14.75 -9.85 0.89
CA ALA A 20 15.17 -10.36 2.19
C ALA A 20 16.17 -11.52 2.04
N GLU A 21 15.93 -12.41 1.08
CA GLU A 21 16.86 -13.50 0.72
C GLU A 21 18.17 -12.94 0.16
N ASP A 22 18.12 -11.98 -0.77
CA ASP A 22 19.29 -11.38 -1.42
C ASP A 22 20.26 -10.73 -0.42
N VAL A 23 19.73 -10.15 0.66
CA VAL A 23 20.54 -9.51 1.71
C VAL A 23 20.83 -10.43 2.90
N GLY A 24 20.39 -11.69 2.84
CA GLY A 24 20.69 -12.72 3.84
C GLY A 24 19.97 -12.53 5.18
N LEU A 25 18.74 -12.01 5.18
CA LEU A 25 17.93 -11.94 6.40
C LEU A 25 17.51 -13.34 6.86
N ASP A 26 17.53 -13.55 8.17
CA ASP A 26 16.90 -14.70 8.81
C ASP A 26 15.36 -14.56 8.79
N ASP A 27 14.65 -15.62 9.16
CA ASP A 27 13.18 -15.66 9.10
C ASP A 27 12.53 -14.52 9.91
N LEU A 28 13.11 -14.17 11.06
CA LEU A 28 12.62 -13.10 11.91
C LEU A 28 12.85 -11.73 11.25
N GLY A 29 14.04 -11.48 10.70
CA GLY A 29 14.38 -10.28 9.96
C GLY A 29 13.51 -10.10 8.72
N ALA A 30 13.32 -11.17 7.94
CA ALA A 30 12.44 -11.18 6.78
C ALA A 30 10.98 -10.88 7.17
N SER A 31 10.49 -11.42 8.30
CA SER A 31 9.15 -11.09 8.79
C SER A 31 9.02 -9.62 9.18
N ARG A 32 9.98 -9.08 9.92
CA ARG A 32 9.99 -7.65 10.31
C ARG A 32 10.05 -6.73 9.11
N MET A 33 10.84 -7.09 8.09
CA MET A 33 10.93 -6.34 6.85
C MET A 33 9.59 -6.33 6.10
N ARG A 34 8.94 -7.48 5.96
CA ARG A 34 7.59 -7.57 5.38
C ARG A 34 6.59 -6.70 6.13
N GLU A 35 6.54 -6.82 7.46
CA GLU A 35 5.64 -6.04 8.30
C GLU A 35 5.86 -4.54 8.15
N PHE A 36 7.12 -4.10 8.14
CA PHE A 36 7.49 -2.71 7.93
C PHE A 36 6.98 -2.20 6.57
N VAL A 37 7.30 -2.89 5.47
CA VAL A 37 6.87 -2.47 4.13
C VAL A 37 5.34 -2.43 4.01
N LEU A 38 4.65 -3.45 4.54
CA LEU A 38 3.19 -3.49 4.53
C LEU A 38 2.57 -2.35 5.37
N SER A 39 3.20 -1.96 6.47
CA SER A 39 2.75 -0.82 7.28
C SER A 39 2.81 0.50 6.50
N ILE A 40 3.87 0.71 5.72
CA ILE A 40 4.03 1.88 4.85
C ILE A 40 2.99 1.85 3.74
N ALA A 41 2.84 0.71 3.05
CA ALA A 41 1.85 0.56 1.97
C ALA A 41 0.42 0.86 2.46
N LYS A 42 0.06 0.34 3.64
CA LYS A 42 -1.23 0.60 4.29
C LYS A 42 -1.41 2.09 4.61
N SER A 43 -0.39 2.73 5.18
CA SER A 43 -0.41 4.16 5.51
C SER A 43 -0.61 5.03 4.27
N GLN A 44 0.14 4.75 3.20
CA GLN A 44 0.04 5.48 1.93
C GLN A 44 -1.31 5.28 1.25
N TYR A 45 -1.84 4.04 1.26
CA TYR A 45 -3.17 3.77 0.74
C TYR A 45 -4.26 4.57 1.46
N MET A 46 -4.20 4.64 2.80
CA MET A 46 -5.14 5.45 3.58
C MET A 46 -4.97 6.95 3.33
N ALA A 47 -3.74 7.45 3.23
CA ALA A 47 -3.46 8.85 2.94
C ALA A 47 -3.98 9.24 1.55
N GLY A 48 -3.73 8.40 0.54
CA GLY A 48 -4.26 8.58 -0.82
C GLY A 48 -5.79 8.60 -0.86
N ASN A 49 -6.44 7.68 -0.16
CA ASN A 49 -7.90 7.66 -0.04
C ASN A 49 -8.44 8.92 0.65
N ARG A 50 -7.80 9.36 1.75
CA ARG A 50 -8.17 10.60 2.44
C ARG A 50 -8.02 11.82 1.51
N ALA A 51 -6.92 11.89 0.77
CA ALA A 51 -6.67 12.97 -0.20
C ALA A 51 -7.70 12.96 -1.35
N GLY A 52 -8.02 11.78 -1.89
CA GLY A 52 -9.04 11.61 -2.94
C GLY A 52 -10.44 12.01 -2.47
N ILE A 53 -10.84 11.61 -1.25
CA ILE A 53 -12.11 12.03 -0.65
C ILE A 53 -12.13 13.55 -0.44
N TYR A 54 -11.05 14.14 0.09
CA TYR A 54 -10.94 15.59 0.27
C TYR A 54 -11.09 16.33 -1.07
N TRP A 55 -10.38 15.88 -2.10
CA TRP A 55 -10.48 16.43 -3.45
C TRP A 55 -11.90 16.29 -4.01
N ALA A 56 -12.53 15.13 -3.90
CA ALA A 56 -13.90 14.92 -4.40
C ALA A 56 -14.95 15.76 -3.66
N ARG A 57 -14.72 16.10 -2.39
CA ARG A 57 -15.61 16.95 -1.58
C ARG A 57 -15.41 18.44 -1.88
N ASN A 58 -14.16 18.87 -2.07
CA ASN A 58 -13.85 20.29 -2.21
C ASN A 58 -13.71 20.75 -3.68
N GLY A 59 -13.46 19.83 -4.61
CA GLY A 59 -13.41 20.06 -6.05
C GLY A 59 -14.79 20.26 -6.67
N LYS A 60 -15.85 19.68 -6.09
CA LYS A 60 -17.24 19.89 -6.53
C LYS A 60 -17.75 21.33 -6.32
N ASN A 61 -17.10 22.11 -5.46
CA ASN A 61 -17.48 23.50 -5.19
C ASN A 61 -16.80 24.51 -6.12
N LYS A 62 -15.94 24.08 -7.05
CA LYS A 62 -15.23 24.98 -7.99
C LYS A 62 -15.71 24.90 -9.44
N ALA A 63 -16.74 24.10 -9.72
CA ALA A 63 -17.28 23.92 -11.07
C ALA A 63 -18.69 24.49 -11.21
N THR A 64 -18.97 25.70 -10.74
CA THR A 64 -20.14 26.50 -11.17
C THR A 64 -19.90 27.95 -10.79
N THR A 65 -19.38 28.76 -11.71
CA THR A 65 -19.72 30.18 -11.94
C THR A 65 -18.88 30.61 -13.16
N VAL A 66 -19.43 30.38 -14.35
CA VAL A 66 -19.12 31.13 -15.58
C VAL A 66 -20.46 31.50 -16.18
#